data_AF-A0A519QKP1-F1
#
_entry.id   AF-A0A519QKP1-F1
#
_cell.length_a   1.000
_cell.length_b   1.000
_cell.length_c   1.000
_cell.angle_alpha   90.00
_cell.angle_beta   90.00
_cell.angle_gamma   90.00
#
_symmetry.space_group_name_H-M   'P 1'
#
loop_
_entity.id
_entity.type
_entity.pdbx_description
1 polymer ?
#
loop_
_entity_poly.entity_id
_entity_poly.type
_entity_poly.pdbx_seq_one_letter_code
_entity_poly.pdbx_strand_id
1 'polypeptide(L)'
;MDDFVTNYKKNMTEDFYVICLMSPTIHLRNKFEIQGYVWFGQWGEYFEIFNIVPSKSGSLTYSEYNEILRLFYHQLLLPAVEQLNLEVELILTEPNKSIDSIAGREIADALKLFSDFANKSTGNSHPMDFDRWVYLVCLAHRKNSALNTDDLVRWLKENGWSEDTSWELGLEYEYSRNLLEYYDKNFNS
;
A
#
# COMPACT_ATOMS: atom_id res chain seq x y z
N MET A 1 12.97 7.95 13.80
CA MET A 1 13.33 8.52 12.49
C MET A 1 14.43 7.69 11.84
N ASP A 2 15.48 7.32 12.59
CA ASP A 2 16.60 6.49 12.10
C ASP A 2 16.22 5.04 11.75
N ASP A 3 15.31 4.41 12.49
CA ASP A 3 14.97 2.99 12.25
C ASP A 3 14.33 2.74 10.88
N PHE A 4 13.46 3.64 10.41
CA PHE A 4 12.77 3.49 9.12
C PHE A 4 13.75 3.67 7.94
N VAL A 5 14.61 4.68 8.02
CA VAL A 5 15.68 4.92 7.04
C VAL A 5 16.65 3.74 7.00
N THR A 6 16.99 3.19 8.17
CA THR A 6 17.89 2.02 8.29
C THR A 6 17.24 0.76 7.70
N ASN A 7 15.93 0.58 7.87
CA ASN A 7 15.22 -0.58 7.33
C ASN A 7 15.11 -0.56 5.80
N TYR A 8 14.86 0.62 5.20
CA TYR A 8 14.88 0.77 3.75
C TYR A 8 16.29 0.63 3.15
N LYS A 9 17.32 1.15 3.84
CA LYS A 9 18.73 1.03 3.40
C LYS A 9 19.26 -0.41 3.37
N LYS A 10 18.73 -1.31 4.20
CA LYS A 10 19.21 -2.71 4.30
C LYS A 10 19.06 -3.52 3.01
N ASN A 11 18.20 -3.09 2.08
CA ASN A 11 17.89 -3.82 0.86
C ASN A 11 18.45 -3.18 -0.42
N MET A 12 19.37 -2.21 -0.34
CA MET A 12 19.79 -1.38 -1.48
C MET A 12 21.32 -1.30 -1.64
N THR A 13 21.79 -1.35 -2.88
CA THR A 13 23.21 -1.52 -3.25
C THR A 13 23.91 -0.28 -3.82
N GLU A 14 23.21 0.85 -3.99
CA GLU A 14 23.76 2.09 -4.58
C GLU A 14 23.66 3.31 -3.64
N ASP A 15 24.33 4.42 -4.00
CA ASP A 15 24.32 5.72 -3.28
C ASP A 15 22.91 6.32 -3.24
N PHE A 16 22.16 5.90 -2.24
CA PHE A 16 20.74 6.22 -2.08
C PHE A 16 20.52 7.30 -1.01
N TYR A 17 20.01 8.46 -1.44
CA TYR A 17 19.64 9.55 -0.55
C TYR A 17 18.14 9.49 -0.21
N VAL A 18 17.82 9.37 1.07
CA VAL A 18 16.44 9.46 1.59
C VAL A 18 16.26 10.82 2.22
N ILE A 19 15.20 11.53 1.80
CA ILE A 19 14.80 12.82 2.32
C ILE A 19 13.38 12.68 2.89
N CYS A 20 13.15 13.31 4.04
CA CYS A 20 11.83 13.39 4.67
C CYS A 20 11.47 14.85 4.84
N LEU A 21 10.34 15.27 4.24
CA LEU A 21 9.83 16.62 4.36
C LEU A 21 8.42 16.59 4.93
N MET A 22 8.12 17.56 5.79
CA MET A 22 6.76 17.73 6.32
C MET A 22 5.95 18.58 5.33
N SER A 23 4.75 18.12 4.97
CA SER A 23 3.85 18.86 4.10
C SER A 23 3.35 20.15 4.76
N PRO A 24 2.90 21.14 3.98
CA PRO A 24 2.09 22.23 4.52
C PRO A 24 0.83 21.71 5.23
N THR A 25 0.30 22.49 6.16
CA THR A 25 -0.97 22.18 6.81
C THR A 25 -2.13 22.48 5.87
N ILE A 26 -2.88 21.44 5.51
CA ILE A 26 -4.04 21.50 4.64
C ILE A 26 -5.29 21.68 5.50
N HIS A 27 -6.08 22.70 5.18
CA HIS A 27 -7.34 22.97 5.85
C HIS A 27 -8.49 22.56 4.92
N LEU A 28 -9.06 21.38 5.14
CA LEU A 28 -10.28 20.98 4.44
C LEU A 28 -11.51 21.65 5.06
N ARG A 29 -12.52 21.94 4.22
CA ARG A 29 -13.71 22.76 4.57
C ARG A 29 -14.46 22.30 5.82
N ASN A 30 -14.35 21.03 6.20
CA ASN A 30 -14.99 20.43 7.37
C ASN A 30 -13.94 19.85 8.33
N LYS A 31 -13.27 20.72 9.09
CA LYS A 31 -12.41 20.43 10.26
C LYS A 31 -11.63 19.10 10.22
N PHE A 32 -10.50 19.08 9.52
CA PHE A 32 -9.26 18.46 10.01
C PHE A 32 -8.08 19.19 9.36
N GLU A 33 -7.12 19.61 10.19
CA GLU A 33 -5.80 20.00 9.72
C GLU A 33 -5.06 18.73 9.31
N ILE A 34 -4.83 18.57 8.01
CA ILE A 34 -4.11 17.42 7.46
C ILE A 34 -2.68 17.84 7.16
N GLN A 35 -1.74 17.04 7.65
CA GLN A 35 -0.32 17.20 7.40
C GLN A 35 0.32 15.82 7.42
N GLY A 36 1.31 15.60 6.55
CA GLY A 36 2.02 14.34 6.48
C GLY A 36 3.51 14.53 6.24
N TYR A 37 4.30 13.55 6.65
CA TYR A 37 5.71 13.41 6.31
C TYR A 37 5.81 12.69 4.97
N VAL A 38 6.29 13.40 3.95
CA VAL A 38 6.57 12.88 2.61
C VAL A 38 7.99 12.35 2.61
N TRP A 39 8.12 11.04 2.40
CA TRP A 39 9.38 10.33 2.27
C TRP A 39 9.67 10.10 0.81
N PHE A 40 10.79 10.61 0.34
CA PHE A 40 11.21 10.43 -1.04
C PHE A 40 12.73 10.28 -1.11
N GLY A 41 13.22 9.78 -2.22
CA GLY A 41 14.64 9.55 -2.38
C GLY A 41 15.06 9.47 -3.82
N GLN A 42 16.37 9.56 -4.01
CA GLN A 42 16.98 9.62 -5.33
C GLN A 42 17.63 8.29 -5.68
N TRP A 43 17.23 7.69 -6.81
CA TRP A 43 17.82 6.49 -7.39
C TRP A 43 18.40 6.86 -8.75
N GLY A 44 19.71 7.09 -8.82
CA GLY A 44 20.35 7.59 -10.02
C GLY A 44 19.73 8.92 -10.47
N GLU A 45 19.05 8.91 -11.62
CA GLU A 45 18.36 10.08 -12.20
C GLU A 45 16.89 10.21 -11.77
N TYR A 46 16.37 9.25 -11.01
CA TYR A 46 14.96 9.23 -10.61
C TYR A 46 14.77 9.72 -9.17
N PHE A 47 13.69 10.45 -8.94
CA PHE A 47 13.17 10.72 -7.60
C PHE A 47 11.86 9.96 -7.41
N GLU A 48 11.79 9.18 -6.34
CA GLU A 48 10.59 8.40 -5.99
C GLU A 48 10.08 8.80 -4.62
N ILE A 49 8.76 8.97 -4.50
CA ILE A 49 8.08 9.16 -3.22
C ILE A 49 7.67 7.78 -2.70
N PHE A 50 8.31 7.32 -1.64
CA PHE A 50 8.08 6.00 -1.06
C PHE A 50 6.83 5.93 -0.22
N ASN A 51 6.55 7.00 0.54
CA ASN A 51 5.46 7.00 1.49
C ASN A 51 5.06 8.42 1.92
N ILE A 52 3.81 8.58 2.34
CA ILE A 52 3.31 9.76 3.03
C ILE A 52 2.64 9.30 4.33
N VAL A 53 3.23 9.67 5.46
CA VAL A 53 2.77 9.26 6.80
C VAL A 53 2.09 10.44 7.48
N PRO A 54 0.87 10.31 8.05
CA PRO A 54 0.22 11.42 8.74
C PRO A 54 1.04 11.91 9.94
N SER A 55 1.04 13.23 10.19
CA SER A 55 1.76 13.83 11.32
C SER A 55 1.03 13.67 12.67
N LYS A 56 -0.26 13.34 12.63
CA LYS A 56 -1.09 12.98 13.78
C LYS A 56 -1.45 11.49 13.69
N SER A 57 -1.71 10.86 14.84
CA SER A 57 -2.10 9.45 14.92
C SER A 57 -3.36 9.17 14.10
N GLY A 58 -3.34 8.10 13.29
CA GLY A 58 -4.40 7.72 12.37
C GLY A 58 -3.84 7.28 11.02
N SER A 59 -4.70 7.10 10.03
CA SER A 59 -4.32 6.88 8.63
C SER A 59 -4.79 8.03 7.76
N LEU A 60 -4.07 8.30 6.66
CA LEU A 60 -4.55 9.23 5.62
C LEU A 60 -5.55 8.49 4.73
N THR A 61 -6.67 9.12 4.43
CA THR A 61 -7.53 8.69 3.32
C THR A 61 -6.81 8.91 1.98
N TYR A 62 -7.24 8.23 0.91
CA TYR A 62 -6.70 8.45 -0.44
C TYR A 62 -6.78 9.90 -0.90
N SER A 63 -7.89 10.57 -0.60
CA SER A 63 -8.05 11.98 -0.95
C SER A 63 -7.04 12.85 -0.24
N GLU A 64 -6.72 12.56 1.02
CA GLU A 64 -5.74 13.29 1.81
C GLU A 64 -4.32 12.99 1.34
N TYR A 65 -4.00 11.72 1.10
CA TYR A 65 -2.72 11.29 0.54
C TYR A 65 -2.45 11.98 -0.81
N ASN A 66 -3.42 11.91 -1.74
CA ASN A 66 -3.29 12.49 -3.07
C ASN A 66 -3.22 14.02 -3.02
N GLU A 67 -3.91 14.66 -2.08
CA GLU A 67 -3.82 16.11 -1.92
C GLU A 67 -2.45 16.54 -1.37
N ILE A 68 -1.88 15.79 -0.41
CA ILE A 68 -0.51 16.03 0.05
C ILE A 68 0.49 15.85 -1.09
N LEU A 69 0.36 14.77 -1.87
CA LEU A 69 1.20 14.49 -3.04
C LEU A 69 1.10 15.61 -4.08
N ARG A 70 -0.12 16.07 -4.38
CA ARG A 70 -0.38 17.19 -5.30
C ARG A 70 0.31 18.47 -4.83
N LEU A 71 0.22 18.79 -3.53
CA LEU A 71 0.87 19.97 -2.97
C LEU A 71 2.40 19.86 -2.99
N PHE A 72 2.95 18.69 -2.67
CA PHE A 72 4.38 18.42 -2.79
C PHE A 72 4.87 18.67 -4.21
N TYR A 73 4.16 18.15 -5.21
CA TYR A 73 4.50 18.38 -6.61
C TYR A 73 4.45 19.88 -6.98
N HIS A 74 3.33 20.56 -6.73
CA HIS A 74 3.15 21.93 -7.20
C HIS A 74 3.92 23.00 -6.41
N GLN A 75 4.19 22.78 -5.12
CA GLN A 75 4.81 23.80 -4.27
C GLN A 75 6.31 23.58 -4.06
N LEU A 76 6.80 22.35 -4.20
CA LEU A 76 8.21 22.04 -3.99
C LEU A 76 8.90 21.63 -5.29
N LEU A 77 8.41 20.58 -5.95
CA LEU A 77 9.09 20.03 -7.13
C LEU A 77 9.03 20.99 -8.32
N LEU A 78 7.84 21.47 -8.68
CA LEU A 78 7.67 22.30 -9.87
C LEU A 78 8.51 23.59 -9.81
N PRO A 79 8.54 24.37 -8.70
CA PRO A 79 9.42 25.54 -8.61
C PRO A 79 10.91 25.19 -8.65
N ALA A 80 11.32 24.06 -8.07
CA ALA A 80 12.72 23.64 -8.09
C ALA A 80 13.17 23.23 -9.50
N VAL A 81 12.31 22.50 -10.24
CA VAL A 81 12.55 22.10 -11.63
C VAL A 81 12.67 23.33 -12.54
N GLU A 82 11.76 24.30 -12.40
CA GLU A 82 11.79 25.56 -13.14
C GLU A 82 13.06 26.37 -12.82
N GLN A 83 13.42 26.52 -11.53
CA GLN A 83 14.60 27.27 -11.11
C GLN A 83 15.92 26.66 -11.59
N LEU A 84 15.99 25.33 -11.65
CA LEU A 84 17.18 24.59 -12.08
C LEU A 84 17.19 24.31 -13.59
N ASN A 85 16.13 24.70 -14.31
CA ASN A 85 15.94 24.46 -15.74
C ASN A 85 16.15 22.98 -16.12
N LEU A 86 15.56 22.09 -15.32
CA LEU A 86 15.60 20.64 -15.54
C LEU A 86 14.44 20.20 -16.42
N GLU A 87 14.67 19.25 -17.31
CA GLU A 87 13.59 18.48 -17.95
C GLU A 87 13.27 17.30 -17.05
N VAL A 88 12.05 17.28 -16.48
CA VAL A 88 11.58 16.20 -15.61
C VAL A 88 10.35 15.57 -16.21
N GLU A 89 10.38 14.24 -16.36
CA GLU A 89 9.21 13.44 -16.68
C GLU A 89 8.49 13.08 -15.37
N LEU A 90 7.23 13.51 -15.23
CA LEU A 90 6.40 13.12 -14.11
C LEU A 90 5.66 11.82 -14.43
N ILE A 91 6.01 10.75 -13.73
CA ILE A 91 5.28 9.48 -13.77
C ILE A 91 4.37 9.41 -12.56
N LEU A 92 3.06 9.64 -12.76
CA LEU A 92 2.06 9.40 -11.74
C LEU A 92 1.55 7.96 -11.86
N THR A 93 1.65 7.18 -10.79
CA THR A 93 0.92 5.91 -10.70
C THR A 93 -0.58 6.19 -10.70
N GLU A 94 -1.36 5.35 -11.38
CA GLU A 94 -2.81 5.52 -11.46
C GLU A 94 -3.44 5.66 -10.06
N PRO A 95 -4.33 6.65 -9.84
CA PRO A 95 -4.87 6.98 -8.52
C PRO A 95 -5.73 5.86 -7.91
N ASN A 96 -6.17 4.89 -8.72
CA ASN A 96 -6.86 3.68 -8.29
C ASN A 96 -6.41 2.51 -9.17
N LYS A 97 -5.31 1.84 -8.81
CA LYS A 97 -5.06 0.52 -9.38
C LYS A 97 -6.21 -0.40 -8.95
N SER A 98 -7.00 -0.86 -9.91
CA SER A 98 -8.08 -1.80 -9.61
C SER A 98 -7.51 -3.07 -8.99
N ILE A 99 -8.28 -3.73 -8.12
CA ILE A 99 -7.86 -5.00 -7.53
C ILE A 99 -7.52 -6.05 -8.59
N ASP A 100 -8.21 -5.99 -9.73
CA ASP A 100 -7.95 -6.82 -10.91
C ASP A 100 -6.55 -6.57 -11.51
N SER A 101 -6.09 -5.32 -11.53
CA SER A 101 -4.75 -4.92 -12.00
C SER A 101 -3.65 -5.34 -11.03
N ILE A 102 -3.92 -5.24 -9.72
CA ILE A 102 -2.95 -5.58 -8.66
C ILE A 102 -2.84 -7.10 -8.49
N ALA A 103 -3.98 -7.75 -8.26
CA ALA A 103 -4.01 -9.15 -7.86
C ALA A 103 -3.99 -10.09 -9.07
N GLY A 104 -4.41 -9.62 -10.24
CA GLY A 104 -4.79 -10.46 -11.37
C GLY A 104 -6.24 -10.93 -11.26
N ARG A 105 -6.90 -11.10 -12.42
CA ARG A 105 -8.36 -11.33 -12.51
C ARG A 105 -8.85 -12.53 -11.70
N GLU A 106 -8.17 -13.69 -11.78
CA GLU A 106 -8.58 -14.90 -11.05
C GLU A 106 -8.56 -14.69 -9.53
N ILE A 107 -7.59 -13.95 -9.01
CA ILE A 107 -7.43 -13.69 -7.57
C ILE A 107 -8.42 -12.62 -7.12
N ALA A 108 -8.63 -11.59 -7.94
CA ALA A 108 -9.67 -10.60 -7.71
C ALA A 108 -11.07 -11.24 -7.64
N ASP A 109 -11.38 -12.18 -8.54
CA ASP A 109 -12.65 -12.90 -8.54
C ASP A 109 -12.79 -13.81 -7.31
N ALA A 110 -11.72 -14.49 -6.89
CA ALA A 110 -11.71 -15.28 -5.65
C ALA A 110 -11.92 -14.42 -4.40
N LEU A 111 -11.32 -13.22 -4.36
CA LEU A 111 -11.48 -12.26 -3.26
C LEU A 111 -12.91 -11.70 -3.20
N LYS A 112 -13.48 -11.34 -4.36
CA LYS A 112 -14.89 -10.93 -4.47
C LYS A 112 -15.81 -12.06 -3.98
N LEU A 113 -15.60 -13.30 -4.43
CA LEU A 113 -16.37 -14.46 -4.00
C LEU A 113 -16.25 -14.72 -2.49
N PHE A 114 -15.07 -14.61 -1.90
CA PHE A 114 -14.92 -14.69 -0.46
C PHE A 114 -15.74 -13.59 0.23
N SER A 115 -15.56 -12.34 -0.21
CA SER A 115 -16.19 -11.17 0.41
C SER A 115 -17.71 -11.13 0.33
N ASP A 116 -18.28 -11.59 -0.79
CA ASP A 116 -19.73 -11.54 -1.02
C ASP A 116 -20.48 -12.63 -0.23
N PHE A 117 -19.81 -13.76 0.05
CA PHE A 117 -20.43 -14.91 0.71
C PHE A 117 -20.04 -15.05 2.19
N ALA A 118 -18.96 -14.39 2.62
CA ALA A 118 -18.52 -14.47 4.01
C ALA A 118 -19.45 -13.69 4.94
N ASN A 119 -19.65 -14.21 6.13
CA ASN A 119 -20.19 -13.39 7.20
C ASN A 119 -19.10 -12.44 7.70
N LYS A 120 -19.15 -11.19 7.25
CA LYS A 120 -18.14 -10.15 7.54
C LYS A 120 -17.93 -9.85 9.03
N SER A 121 -18.87 -10.25 9.89
CA SER A 121 -18.73 -10.12 11.35
C SER A 121 -17.90 -11.23 12.00
N THR A 122 -17.65 -12.34 11.28
CA THR A 122 -16.92 -13.51 11.78
C THR A 122 -15.66 -13.82 10.97
N GLY A 123 -15.28 -12.95 10.03
CA GLY A 123 -14.06 -13.14 9.25
C GLY A 123 -14.11 -14.43 8.42
N ASN A 124 -13.05 -15.22 8.55
CA ASN A 124 -12.90 -16.54 7.94
C ASN A 124 -13.15 -17.69 8.94
N SER A 125 -13.68 -17.41 10.14
CA SER A 125 -13.82 -18.43 11.20
C SER A 125 -14.91 -19.47 10.94
N HIS A 126 -15.86 -19.17 10.04
CA HIS A 126 -16.88 -20.13 9.64
C HIS A 126 -16.29 -21.11 8.61
N PRO A 127 -16.56 -22.44 8.68
CA PRO A 127 -15.89 -23.44 7.84
C PRO A 127 -15.92 -23.16 6.33
N MET A 128 -17.06 -22.66 5.82
CA MET A 128 -17.20 -22.33 4.40
C MET A 128 -16.47 -21.04 4.00
N ASP A 129 -16.28 -20.13 4.95
CA ASP A 129 -15.55 -18.88 4.73
C ASP A 129 -14.05 -19.14 4.80
N PHE A 130 -13.64 -20.04 5.70
CA PHE A 130 -12.29 -20.60 5.74
C PHE A 130 -11.89 -21.23 4.40
N ASP A 131 -12.73 -22.10 3.82
CA ASP A 131 -12.39 -22.77 2.55
C ASP A 131 -12.20 -21.75 1.40
N ARG A 132 -13.06 -20.74 1.30
CA ARG A 132 -12.93 -19.67 0.29
C ARG A 132 -11.69 -18.83 0.53
N TRP A 133 -11.41 -18.51 1.79
CA TRP A 133 -10.24 -17.74 2.19
C TRP A 133 -8.94 -18.48 1.88
N VAL A 134 -8.81 -19.73 2.29
CA VAL A 134 -7.62 -20.56 2.01
C VAL A 134 -7.44 -20.74 0.50
N TYR A 135 -8.53 -20.95 -0.25
CA TYR A 135 -8.46 -21.01 -1.71
C TYR A 135 -7.88 -19.72 -2.32
N LEU A 136 -8.35 -18.55 -1.87
CA LEU A 136 -7.80 -17.25 -2.29
C LEU A 136 -6.30 -17.15 -2.00
N VAL A 137 -5.89 -17.48 -0.77
CA VAL A 137 -4.48 -17.41 -0.33
C VAL A 137 -3.59 -18.34 -1.16
N CYS A 138 -3.98 -19.60 -1.32
CA CYS A 138 -3.23 -20.57 -2.12
C CYS A 138 -3.16 -20.18 -3.60
N LEU A 139 -4.25 -19.64 -4.14
CA LEU A 139 -4.28 -19.18 -5.53
C LEU A 139 -3.34 -17.98 -5.73
N ALA A 140 -3.38 -17.00 -4.83
CA ALA A 140 -2.48 -15.85 -4.85
C ALA A 140 -1.02 -16.30 -4.76
N HIS A 141 -0.73 -17.29 -3.91
CA HIS A 141 0.60 -17.90 -3.78
C HIS A 141 1.08 -18.56 -5.05
N ARG A 142 0.30 -19.52 -5.56
CA ARG A 142 0.63 -20.27 -6.77
C ARG A 142 0.86 -19.37 -7.99
N LYS A 143 0.15 -18.24 -8.06
CA LYS A 143 0.22 -17.30 -9.19
C LYS A 143 1.23 -16.17 -8.96
N ASN A 144 1.96 -16.18 -7.84
CA ASN A 144 2.88 -15.13 -7.43
C ASN A 144 2.26 -13.72 -7.52
N SER A 145 1.03 -13.59 -7.00
CA SER A 145 0.25 -12.36 -7.05
C SER A 145 0.98 -11.19 -6.38
N ALA A 146 0.89 -9.99 -6.96
CA ALA A 146 1.43 -8.75 -6.40
C ALA A 146 0.52 -8.13 -5.30
N LEU A 147 -0.63 -8.76 -5.01
CA LEU A 147 -1.51 -8.36 -3.93
C LEU A 147 -0.79 -8.50 -2.57
N ASN A 148 -0.50 -7.35 -1.94
CA ASN A 148 0.07 -7.26 -0.60
C ASN A 148 -1.02 -7.00 0.46
N THR A 149 -0.59 -6.98 1.72
CA THR A 149 -1.44 -6.75 2.89
C THR A 149 -2.19 -5.42 2.81
N ASP A 150 -1.53 -4.32 2.49
CA ASP A 150 -2.14 -2.99 2.49
C ASP A 150 -3.21 -2.87 1.39
N ASP A 151 -2.93 -3.40 0.20
CA ASP A 151 -3.88 -3.44 -0.91
C ASP A 151 -5.13 -4.27 -0.57
N LEU A 152 -4.94 -5.39 0.14
CA LEU A 152 -6.03 -6.26 0.59
C LEU A 152 -6.87 -5.59 1.70
N VAL A 153 -6.23 -5.05 2.74
CA VAL A 153 -6.88 -4.34 3.85
C VAL A 153 -7.71 -3.18 3.31
N ARG A 154 -7.16 -2.40 2.39
CA ARG A 154 -7.89 -1.32 1.71
C ARG A 154 -9.13 -1.87 1.01
N TRP A 155 -8.95 -2.87 0.16
CA TRP A 155 -10.04 -3.41 -0.63
C TRP A 155 -11.17 -3.95 0.26
N LEU A 156 -10.85 -4.64 1.35
CA LEU A 156 -11.83 -5.13 2.33
C LEU A 156 -12.61 -3.97 2.96
N LYS A 157 -11.93 -2.92 3.43
CA LYS A 157 -12.57 -1.72 3.99
C LYS A 157 -13.53 -1.07 2.99
N GLU A 158 -13.11 -0.92 1.74
CA GLU A 158 -13.93 -0.35 0.66
C GLU A 158 -15.17 -1.23 0.33
N ASN A 159 -15.09 -2.53 0.62
CA ASN A 159 -16.17 -3.49 0.39
C ASN A 159 -16.95 -3.81 1.67
N GLY A 160 -16.93 -2.92 2.67
CA GLY A 160 -17.82 -2.97 3.83
C GLY A 160 -17.39 -3.91 4.95
N TRP A 161 -16.12 -4.30 4.99
CA TRP A 161 -15.53 -4.96 6.15
C TRP A 161 -15.16 -3.94 7.24
N SER A 162 -15.19 -4.35 8.51
CA SER A 162 -14.74 -3.50 9.62
C SER A 162 -13.23 -3.27 9.54
N GLU A 163 -12.74 -2.21 10.18
CA GLU A 163 -11.31 -1.93 10.22
C GLU A 163 -10.52 -3.07 10.89
N ASP A 164 -10.98 -3.54 12.04
CA ASP A 164 -10.34 -4.61 12.80
C ASP A 164 -10.27 -5.91 11.98
N THR A 165 -11.41 -6.37 11.43
CA THR A 165 -11.44 -7.61 10.65
C THR A 165 -10.65 -7.50 9.35
N SER A 166 -10.59 -6.32 8.74
CA SER A 166 -9.76 -6.12 7.54
C SER A 166 -8.28 -6.30 7.86
N TRP A 167 -7.81 -5.74 8.98
CA TRP A 167 -6.43 -5.90 9.44
C TRP A 167 -6.10 -7.32 9.87
N GLU A 168 -7.00 -7.98 10.59
CA GLU A 168 -6.85 -9.40 10.97
C GLU A 168 -6.65 -10.28 9.73
N LEU A 169 -7.54 -10.16 8.73
CA LEU A 169 -7.42 -10.89 7.47
C LEU A 169 -6.16 -10.53 6.70
N GLY A 170 -5.74 -9.25 6.71
CA GLY A 170 -4.50 -8.81 6.09
C GLY A 170 -3.25 -9.50 6.69
N LEU A 171 -3.15 -9.54 8.02
CA LEU A 171 -2.04 -10.18 8.72
C LEU A 171 -2.04 -11.71 8.50
N GLU A 172 -3.21 -12.34 8.51
CA GLU A 172 -3.33 -13.76 8.21
C GLU A 172 -2.92 -14.09 6.77
N TYR A 173 -3.29 -13.23 5.81
CA TYR A 173 -2.89 -13.38 4.42
C TYR A 173 -1.36 -13.35 4.29
N GLU A 174 -0.70 -12.34 4.87
CA GLU A 174 0.77 -12.23 4.86
C GLU A 174 1.44 -13.44 5.51
N TYR A 175 1.00 -13.82 6.71
CA TYR A 175 1.53 -14.97 7.42
C TYR A 175 1.41 -16.25 6.59
N SER A 176 0.23 -16.48 6.00
CA SER A 176 -0.04 -17.68 5.21
C SER A 176 0.78 -17.73 3.92
N ARG A 177 0.98 -16.58 3.25
CA ARG A 177 1.85 -16.47 2.07
C ARG A 177 3.31 -16.80 2.42
N ASN A 178 3.81 -16.28 3.55
CA ASN A 178 5.15 -16.59 4.04
C ASN A 178 5.31 -18.07 4.41
N LEU A 179 4.28 -18.68 5.00
CA LEU A 179 4.27 -20.10 5.33
C LEU A 179 4.32 -20.98 4.07
N LEU A 180 3.54 -20.65 3.04
CA LEU A 180 3.53 -21.38 1.77
C LEU A 180 4.87 -21.24 1.03
N GLU A 181 5.44 -20.03 1.02
CA GLU A 181 6.78 -19.77 0.47
C GLU A 181 7.85 -20.61 1.17
N TYR A 182 7.79 -20.71 2.50
CA TYR A 182 8.67 -21.58 3.27
C TYR A 182 8.44 -23.05 2.92
N TYR A 183 7.19 -23.48 2.80
CA TYR A 183 6.85 -24.85 2.44
C TYR A 183 7.43 -25.23 1.08
N ASP A 184 7.25 -24.38 0.07
CA ASP A 184 7.74 -24.65 -1.28
C ASP A 184 9.27 -24.76 -1.33
N LYS A 185 9.97 -23.86 -0.62
CA LYS A 185 11.44 -23.86 -0.53
C LYS A 185 12.03 -25.09 0.15
N ASN A 186 11.30 -25.71 1.08
CA ASN A 186 11.84 -26.77 1.93
C ASN A 186 11.27 -28.17 1.61
N PHE A 187 10.11 -28.24 0.95
CA PHE A 187 9.37 -29.51 0.79
C PHE A 187 8.83 -29.77 -0.63
N ASN A 188 8.87 -28.80 -1.56
CA ASN A 188 8.42 -28.99 -2.96
C ASN A 188 9.54 -28.75 -4.00
N SER A 189 10.81 -28.96 -3.65
CA SER A 189 11.95 -28.89 -4.61
C SER A 189 12.06 -30.11 -5.51
#